data_AF-A0A4R3GAK4-F1
#
_entry.id   AF-A0A4R3GAK4-F1
#
_cell.length_a   1.000
_cell.length_b   1.000
_cell.length_c   1.000
_cell.angle_alpha   90.00
_cell.angle_beta   90.00
_cell.angle_gamma   90.00
#
_symmetry.space_group_name_H-M   'P 1'
#
loop_
_entity.id
_entity.type
_entity.pdbx_description
1 polymer ?
#
loop_
_entity_poly.entity_id
_entity_poly.type
_entity_poly.pdbx_seq_one_letter_code
_entity_poly.pdbx_strand_id
1 'polypeptide(L)'
;MALITTVALAASLAVGWNILSLARADAHHMAELAEALRTNQILMREIHHRVKNNLQTVMALVRLQGLRPETVQKLNDRIQAMSAVHEQMYGFDQFSSVNARQLVPSLARTLVGLNDRPIDLAFELDDIEIDAEKATPFALLLNELLTNSIKYAFADRSQGQIRVRLLRQPNDVVLFEFADDGIGYDPTATKAGMGSRLIKAFVTELSGTFTIERMNGTLFRAQLALTR
;
A
#
# COMPACT_ATOMS: atom_id res chain seq x y z
N MET A 1 -71.56 -9.34 14.15
CA MET A 1 -70.58 -8.36 14.71
C MET A 1 -69.49 -9.03 15.53
N ALA A 2 -69.80 -9.80 16.59
CA ALA A 2 -68.79 -10.44 17.45
C ALA A 2 -67.81 -11.38 16.72
N LEU A 3 -68.27 -12.18 15.75
CA LEU A 3 -67.42 -13.09 14.97
C LEU A 3 -66.40 -12.36 14.07
N ILE A 4 -66.78 -11.20 13.54
CA ILE A 4 -65.90 -10.40 12.67
C ILE A 4 -64.78 -9.77 13.49
N THR A 5 -65.10 -9.26 14.69
CA THR A 5 -64.13 -8.66 15.60
C THR A 5 -63.13 -9.68 16.16
N THR A 6 -63.55 -10.92 16.45
CA THR A 6 -62.64 -11.96 16.94
C THR A 6 -61.68 -12.43 15.85
N VAL A 7 -62.16 -12.59 14.60
CA VAL A 7 -61.30 -12.94 13.46
C VAL A 7 -60.28 -11.82 13.16
N ALA A 8 -60.71 -10.56 13.21
CA ALA A 8 -59.80 -9.42 13.00
C ALA A 8 -58.72 -9.32 14.09
N LEU A 9 -59.07 -9.60 15.36
CA LEU A 9 -58.12 -9.63 16.46
C LEU A 9 -57.11 -10.77 16.30
N ALA A 10 -57.58 -11.98 15.95
CA ALA A 10 -56.72 -13.13 15.71
C ALA A 10 -55.76 -12.89 14.54
N ALA A 11 -56.24 -12.28 13.44
CA ALA A 11 -55.40 -11.90 12.31
C ALA A 11 -54.35 -10.85 12.70
N SER A 12 -54.72 -9.84 13.50
CA SER A 12 -53.79 -8.81 13.98
C SER A 12 -52.70 -9.38 14.89
N LEU A 13 -53.06 -10.32 15.77
CA LEU A 13 -52.09 -11.05 16.60
C LEU A 13 -51.17 -11.93 15.76
N ALA A 14 -51.69 -12.61 14.74
CA ALA A 14 -50.89 -13.42 13.82
C ALA A 14 -49.91 -12.57 13.00
N VAL A 15 -50.34 -11.40 12.51
CA VAL A 15 -49.45 -10.45 11.82
C VAL A 15 -48.40 -9.91 12.78
N GLY A 16 -48.78 -9.49 13.99
CA GLY A 16 -47.85 -9.01 15.00
C GLY A 16 -46.82 -10.07 15.41
N TRP A 17 -47.25 -11.33 15.54
CA TRP A 17 -46.37 -12.46 15.79
C TRP A 17 -45.37 -12.68 14.65
N ASN A 18 -45.84 -12.66 13.39
CA ASN A 18 -44.97 -12.80 12.22
C ASN A 18 -43.93 -11.68 12.12
N ILE A 19 -44.34 -10.43 12.35
CA ILE A 19 -43.42 -9.28 12.37
C ILE A 19 -42.37 -9.45 13.47
N LEU A 20 -42.78 -9.86 14.67
CA LEU A 20 -41.86 -10.07 15.78
C LEU A 20 -40.92 -11.25 15.54
N SER A 21 -41.40 -12.34 14.93
CA SER A 21 -40.55 -13.48 14.55
C SER A 21 -39.56 -13.11 13.46
N LEU A 22 -39.97 -12.33 12.47
CA LEU A 22 -39.10 -11.80 11.40
C LEU A 22 -38.03 -10.88 11.98
N ALA A 23 -38.42 -9.93 12.85
CA ALA A 23 -37.48 -9.01 13.50
C ALA A 23 -36.46 -9.75 14.39
N ARG A 24 -36.88 -10.82 15.08
CA ARG A 24 -35.96 -11.67 15.85
C ARG A 24 -35.01 -12.44 14.95
N ALA A 25 -35.50 -13.01 13.85
CA ALA A 25 -34.65 -13.73 12.89
C ALA A 25 -33.61 -12.79 12.26
N ASP A 26 -34.04 -11.57 11.86
CA ASP A 26 -33.15 -10.55 11.31
C ASP A 26 -32.09 -10.11 12.34
N ALA A 27 -32.48 -9.86 13.58
CA ALA A 27 -31.54 -9.55 14.66
C ALA A 27 -30.53 -10.68 14.92
N HIS A 28 -30.97 -11.94 14.85
CA HIS A 28 -30.08 -13.10 14.94
C HIS A 28 -29.09 -13.16 13.77
N HIS A 29 -29.55 -12.99 12.53
CA HIS A 29 -28.70 -12.99 11.35
C HIS A 29 -27.67 -11.85 11.37
N MET A 30 -28.10 -10.65 11.81
CA MET A 30 -27.20 -9.51 11.99
C MET A 30 -26.14 -9.78 13.06
N ALA A 31 -26.50 -10.44 14.16
CA ALA A 31 -25.55 -10.83 15.19
C ALA A 31 -24.54 -11.88 14.68
N GLU A 32 -25.01 -12.90 13.96
CA GLU A 32 -24.15 -13.92 13.34
C GLU A 32 -23.20 -13.30 12.30
N LEU A 33 -23.70 -12.40 11.45
CA LEU A 33 -22.88 -11.70 10.46
C LEU A 33 -21.83 -10.83 11.16
N ALA A 34 -22.22 -10.07 12.19
CA ALA A 34 -21.29 -9.24 12.95
C ALA A 34 -20.20 -10.09 13.65
N GLU A 35 -20.57 -11.25 14.20
CA GLU A 35 -19.61 -12.17 14.81
C GLU A 35 -18.66 -12.79 13.78
N ALA A 36 -19.18 -13.20 12.61
CA ALA A 36 -18.38 -13.70 11.50
C ALA A 36 -17.39 -12.63 11.00
N LEU A 37 -17.84 -11.38 10.88
CA LEU A 37 -17.03 -10.24 10.44
C LEU A 37 -15.93 -9.94 11.46
N ARG A 38 -16.27 -9.90 12.75
CA ARG A 38 -15.30 -9.75 13.85
C ARG A 38 -14.26 -10.87 13.87
N THR A 39 -14.70 -12.11 13.66
CA THR A 39 -13.81 -13.28 13.61
C THR A 39 -12.86 -13.17 12.42
N ASN A 40 -13.37 -12.77 11.26
CA ASN A 40 -12.56 -12.54 10.06
C ASN A 40 -11.49 -11.45 10.29
N GLN A 41 -11.86 -10.32 10.89
CA GLN A 41 -10.94 -9.24 11.27
C GLN A 41 -9.83 -9.71 12.21
N ILE A 42 -10.14 -10.56 13.19
CA ILE A 42 -9.15 -11.11 14.13
C ILE A 42 -8.19 -12.07 13.40
N LEU A 43 -8.73 -12.97 12.57
CA LEU A 43 -7.93 -13.90 11.77
C LEU A 43 -6.99 -13.16 10.81
N MET A 44 -7.46 -12.08 10.19
CA MET A 44 -6.65 -11.27 9.29
C MET A 44 -5.51 -10.56 10.03
N ARG A 45 -5.76 -10.01 11.23
CA ARG A 45 -4.69 -9.46 12.08
C ARG A 45 -3.66 -10.52 12.47
N GLU A 46 -4.10 -11.72 12.79
CA GLU A 46 -3.21 -12.84 13.12
C GLU A 46 -2.34 -13.25 11.92
N ILE A 47 -2.92 -13.31 10.71
CA ILE A 47 -2.18 -13.55 9.47
C ILE A 47 -1.15 -12.44 9.26
N HIS A 48 -1.52 -11.16 9.46
CA HIS A 48 -0.59 -10.03 9.32
C HIS A 48 0.61 -10.17 10.26
N HIS A 49 0.37 -10.48 11.53
CA HIS A 49 1.43 -10.74 12.50
C HIS A 49 2.31 -11.91 12.08
N ARG A 50 1.74 -13.00 11.57
CA ARG A 50 2.50 -14.16 11.09
C ARG A 50 3.33 -13.87 9.84
N VAL A 51 2.80 -13.12 8.88
CA VAL A 51 3.54 -12.69 7.69
C VAL A 51 4.73 -11.84 8.11
N LYS A 52 4.53 -10.86 9.01
CA LYS A 52 5.62 -10.05 9.57
C LYS A 52 6.69 -10.91 10.25
N ASN A 53 6.28 -11.86 11.10
CA ASN A 53 7.21 -12.77 11.79
C ASN A 53 7.97 -13.67 10.80
N ASN A 54 7.32 -14.15 9.74
CA ASN A 54 7.96 -14.96 8.70
C ASN A 54 8.99 -14.14 7.91
N LEU A 55 8.65 -12.91 7.53
CA LEU A 55 9.59 -12.02 6.85
C LEU A 55 10.80 -11.67 7.73
N GLN A 56 10.59 -11.46 9.04
CA GLN A 56 11.67 -11.29 10.01
C GLN A 56 12.56 -12.54 10.13
N THR A 57 11.97 -13.72 10.10
CA THR A 57 12.71 -15.00 10.10
C THR A 57 13.54 -15.16 8.83
N VAL A 58 12.97 -14.85 7.65
CA VAL A 58 13.71 -14.82 6.38
C VAL A 58 14.87 -13.83 6.45
N MET A 59 14.67 -12.65 7.04
CA MET A 59 15.75 -11.69 7.25
C MET A 59 16.85 -12.19 8.20
N ALA A 60 16.50 -12.92 9.24
CA ALA A 60 17.48 -13.54 10.13
C ALA A 60 18.35 -14.56 9.36
N LEU A 61 17.74 -15.40 8.51
CA LEU A 61 18.46 -16.33 7.65
C LEU A 61 19.36 -15.61 6.63
N VAL A 62 18.87 -14.54 6.00
CA VAL A 62 19.64 -13.70 5.07
C VAL A 62 20.88 -13.11 5.76
N ARG A 63 20.75 -12.64 7.01
CA ARG A 63 21.88 -12.13 7.81
C ARG A 63 22.92 -13.20 8.10
N LEU A 64 22.51 -14.46 8.26
CA LEU A 64 23.40 -15.60 8.48
C LEU A 64 24.14 -16.07 7.22
N GLN A 65 23.68 -15.71 6.02
CA GLN A 65 24.33 -16.10 4.76
C GLN A 65 25.64 -15.35 4.45
N GLY A 66 26.12 -14.50 5.37
CA GLY A 66 27.39 -13.77 5.17
C GLY A 66 27.37 -12.79 4.00
N LEU A 67 26.18 -12.34 3.58
CA LEU A 67 26.03 -11.33 2.54
C LEU A 67 26.62 -9.99 3.00
N ARG A 68 27.09 -9.19 2.04
CA ARG A 68 27.57 -7.83 2.33
C ARG A 68 26.50 -7.02 3.10
N PRO A 69 26.88 -6.23 4.12
CA PRO A 69 25.93 -5.45 4.91
C PRO A 69 24.96 -4.60 4.08
N GLU A 70 25.46 -4.00 2.99
CA GLU A 70 24.63 -3.23 2.05
C GLU A 70 23.53 -4.06 1.38
N THR A 71 23.80 -5.33 1.04
CA THR A 71 22.81 -6.23 0.44
C THR A 71 21.74 -6.60 1.45
N VAL A 72 22.14 -6.87 2.69
CA VAL A 72 21.22 -7.15 3.80
C VAL A 72 20.32 -5.95 4.06
N GLN A 73 20.87 -4.74 4.08
CA GLN A 73 20.07 -3.52 4.27
C GLN A 73 19.05 -3.34 3.14
N LYS A 74 19.44 -3.54 1.87
CA LYS A 74 18.50 -3.46 0.73
C LYS A 74 17.34 -4.46 0.85
N LEU A 75 17.61 -5.68 1.32
CA LEU A 75 16.57 -6.68 1.54
C LEU A 75 15.66 -6.30 2.72
N ASN A 76 16.25 -5.74 3.79
CA ASN A 76 15.49 -5.23 4.92
C ASN A 76 14.54 -4.10 4.51
N ASP A 77 15.04 -3.12 3.75
CA ASP A 77 14.27 -1.96 3.28
C ASP A 77 13.05 -2.43 2.46
N ARG A 78 13.22 -3.43 1.57
CA ARG A 78 12.11 -4.01 0.79
C ARG A 78 11.08 -4.71 1.65
N ILE A 79 11.52 -5.49 2.64
CA ILE A 79 10.62 -6.18 3.56
C ILE A 79 9.82 -5.18 4.41
N GLN A 80 10.41 -4.04 4.77
CA GLN A 80 9.67 -2.97 5.44
C GLN A 80 8.61 -2.36 4.52
N ALA A 81 8.91 -2.12 3.24
CA ALA A 81 7.88 -1.64 2.30
C ALA A 81 6.73 -2.64 2.10
N MET A 82 7.03 -3.93 1.98
CA MET A 82 5.99 -4.97 1.91
C MET A 82 5.14 -5.01 3.19
N SER A 83 5.78 -4.90 4.35
CA SER A 83 5.09 -4.88 5.65
C SER A 83 4.16 -3.67 5.78
N ALA A 84 4.59 -2.49 5.32
CA ALA A 84 3.79 -1.28 5.33
C ALA A 84 2.57 -1.37 4.39
N VAL A 85 2.72 -1.93 3.19
CA VAL A 85 1.57 -2.22 2.31
C VAL A 85 0.58 -3.14 3.01
N HIS A 86 1.07 -4.22 3.62
CA HIS A 86 0.23 -5.15 4.36
C HIS A 86 -0.44 -4.51 5.58
N GLU A 87 0.20 -3.59 6.29
CA GLU A 87 -0.43 -2.90 7.43
C GLU A 87 -1.55 -1.96 6.98
N GLN A 88 -1.32 -1.21 5.89
CA GLN A 88 -2.32 -0.28 5.35
C GLN A 88 -3.52 -0.99 4.69
N MET A 89 -3.29 -2.11 3.99
CA MET A 89 -4.37 -2.90 3.39
C MET A 89 -5.24 -3.60 4.44
N TYR A 90 -4.61 -4.29 5.39
CA TYR A 90 -5.31 -5.21 6.28
C TYR A 90 -5.67 -4.61 7.64
N GLY A 91 -5.22 -3.38 7.94
CA GLY A 91 -5.55 -2.64 9.16
C GLY A 91 -6.89 -1.89 9.12
N PHE A 92 -7.43 -1.61 7.92
CA PHE A 92 -8.63 -0.76 7.73
C PHE A 92 -9.83 -1.49 7.11
N ASP A 93 -9.86 -2.83 7.12
CA ASP A 93 -10.89 -3.66 6.44
C ASP A 93 -10.99 -3.43 4.92
N GLN A 94 -10.03 -2.72 4.32
CA GLN A 94 -9.97 -2.44 2.89
C GLN A 94 -9.16 -3.54 2.19
N PHE A 95 -9.81 -4.68 1.96
CA PHE A 95 -9.15 -5.84 1.32
C PHE A 95 -8.96 -5.68 -0.20
N SER A 96 -9.57 -4.68 -0.82
CA SER A 96 -9.56 -4.49 -2.27
C SER A 96 -8.56 -3.45 -2.76
N SER A 97 -8.25 -2.43 -1.95
CA SER A 97 -7.42 -1.30 -2.35
C SER A 97 -6.78 -0.60 -1.16
N VAL A 98 -5.78 0.25 -1.43
CA VAL A 98 -5.18 1.16 -0.45
C VAL A 98 -5.14 2.58 -0.99
N ASN A 99 -5.48 3.54 -0.14
CA ASN A 99 -5.41 4.94 -0.49
C ASN A 99 -3.96 5.42 -0.64
N ALA A 100 -3.62 5.99 -1.80
CA ALA A 100 -2.28 6.48 -2.11
C ALA A 100 -1.82 7.61 -1.16
N ARG A 101 -2.74 8.44 -0.67
CA ARG A 101 -2.44 9.53 0.28
C ARG A 101 -2.02 9.03 1.66
N GLN A 102 -2.33 7.78 1.99
CA GLN A 102 -1.89 7.13 3.22
C GLN A 102 -0.60 6.34 2.97
N LEU A 103 -0.58 5.51 1.92
CA LEU A 103 0.55 4.62 1.62
C LEU A 103 1.85 5.38 1.30
N VAL A 104 1.80 6.35 0.38
CA VAL A 104 3.01 7.02 -0.13
C VAL A 104 3.74 7.79 0.97
N PRO A 105 3.08 8.66 1.77
CA PRO A 105 3.77 9.37 2.84
C PRO A 105 4.27 8.43 3.94
N SER A 106 3.52 7.37 4.27
CA SER A 106 3.92 6.38 5.28
C SER A 106 5.23 5.68 4.89
N LEU A 107 5.30 5.18 3.65
CA LEU A 107 6.52 4.55 3.12
C LEU A 107 7.70 5.53 3.07
N ALA A 108 7.49 6.73 2.53
CA ALA A 108 8.55 7.71 2.36
C ALA A 108 9.13 8.18 3.71
N ARG A 109 8.28 8.48 4.70
CA ARG A 109 8.72 8.90 6.04
C ARG A 109 9.44 7.79 6.78
N THR A 110 8.99 6.54 6.66
CA THR A 110 9.64 5.39 7.29
C THR A 110 11.07 5.22 6.78
N LEU A 111 11.28 5.31 5.46
CA LEU A 111 12.60 5.15 4.87
C LEU A 111 13.52 6.34 5.13
N VAL A 112 12.99 7.57 5.04
CA VAL A 112 13.78 8.79 5.31
C VAL A 112 14.12 8.93 6.79
N GLY A 113 13.22 8.55 7.70
CA GLY A 113 13.45 8.65 9.15
C GLY A 113 14.56 7.75 9.68
N LEU A 114 15.03 6.78 8.89
CA LEU A 114 16.18 5.93 9.20
C LEU A 114 17.52 6.58 8.80
N ASN A 115 17.50 7.74 8.15
CA ASN A 115 18.68 8.43 7.64
C ASN A 115 18.95 9.69 8.47
N ASP A 116 20.21 9.92 8.84
CA ASP A 116 20.60 11.04 9.72
C ASP A 116 20.56 12.41 9.02
N ARG A 117 20.42 12.43 7.68
CA ARG A 117 20.41 13.67 6.90
C ARG A 117 18.98 14.21 6.75
N PRO A 118 18.76 15.53 6.90
CA PRO A 118 17.46 16.13 6.68
C PRO A 118 17.08 16.03 5.19
N ILE A 119 16.00 15.30 4.92
CA ILE A 119 15.41 15.20 3.58
C ILE A 119 13.98 15.74 3.67
N ASP A 120 13.71 16.82 2.94
CA ASP A 120 12.37 17.38 2.81
C ASP A 120 11.52 16.53 1.86
N LEU A 121 10.29 16.25 2.26
CA LEU A 121 9.36 15.39 1.52
C LEU A 121 8.12 16.19 1.12
N ALA A 122 7.95 16.38 -0.19
CA ALA A 122 6.78 17.03 -0.77
C ALA A 122 5.90 16.02 -1.51
N PHE A 123 4.59 16.08 -1.27
CA PHE A 123 3.61 15.16 -1.86
C PHE A 123 2.52 15.93 -2.61
N GLU A 124 2.23 15.52 -3.84
CA GLU A 124 1.08 15.99 -4.63
C GLU A 124 0.31 14.75 -5.10
N LEU A 125 -0.67 14.35 -4.32
CA LEU A 125 -1.35 13.06 -4.47
C LEU A 125 -2.83 13.28 -4.70
N ASP A 126 -3.33 12.84 -5.84
CA ASP A 126 -4.77 12.73 -6.08
C ASP A 126 -5.38 11.63 -5.20
N ASP A 127 -6.71 11.63 -5.10
CA ASP A 127 -7.43 10.57 -4.40
C ASP A 127 -7.49 9.33 -5.30
N ILE A 128 -6.51 8.45 -5.10
CA ILE A 128 -6.27 7.24 -5.89
C ILE A 128 -6.27 6.05 -4.94
N GLU A 129 -7.20 5.13 -5.18
CA GLU A 129 -7.25 3.82 -4.57
C GLU A 129 -6.40 2.86 -5.40
N ILE A 130 -5.30 2.38 -4.84
CA ILE A 130 -4.40 1.45 -5.52
C ILE A 130 -4.89 0.03 -5.24
N ASP A 131 -5.20 -0.74 -6.27
CA ASP A 131 -5.67 -2.12 -6.13
C ASP A 131 -4.69 -2.99 -5.33
N ALA A 132 -5.23 -3.95 -4.58
CA ALA A 132 -4.46 -4.87 -3.75
C ALA A 132 -3.28 -5.53 -4.48
N GLU A 133 -3.52 -5.98 -5.70
CA GLU A 133 -2.53 -6.63 -6.57
C GLU A 133 -1.44 -5.65 -7.05
N LYS A 134 -1.72 -4.34 -7.10
CA LYS A 134 -0.82 -3.30 -7.59
C LYS A 134 -0.06 -2.58 -6.46
N ALA A 135 -0.54 -2.65 -5.22
CA ALA A 135 0.06 -1.93 -4.11
C ALA A 135 1.47 -2.38 -3.75
N THR A 136 1.73 -3.70 -3.75
CA THR A 136 3.07 -4.23 -3.47
C THR A 136 4.10 -3.82 -4.53
N PRO A 137 3.89 -4.05 -5.84
CA PRO A 137 4.85 -3.61 -6.86
C PRO A 137 5.03 -2.09 -6.87
N PHE A 138 3.98 -1.29 -6.63
CA PHE A 138 4.10 0.15 -6.51
C PHE A 138 4.94 0.59 -5.30
N ALA A 139 4.71 -0.01 -4.12
CA ALA A 139 5.49 0.29 -2.92
C ALA A 139 6.98 -0.07 -3.07
N LEU A 140 7.26 -1.21 -3.73
CA LEU A 140 8.63 -1.62 -4.03
C LEU A 140 9.30 -0.67 -5.04
N LEU A 141 8.56 -0.21 -6.07
CA LEU A 141 9.04 0.81 -7.00
C LEU A 141 9.41 2.10 -6.27
N LEU A 142 8.52 2.62 -5.43
CA LEU A 142 8.77 3.83 -4.64
C LEU A 142 9.97 3.66 -3.70
N ASN A 143 10.08 2.49 -3.05
CA ASN A 143 11.21 2.19 -2.16
C ASN A 143 12.55 2.20 -2.90
N GLU A 144 12.63 1.56 -4.07
CA GLU A 144 13.87 1.58 -4.87
C GLU A 144 14.26 3.00 -5.28
N LEU A 145 13.29 3.84 -5.66
CA LEU A 145 13.54 5.25 -6.00
C LEU A 145 14.03 6.05 -4.79
N LEU A 146 13.35 5.97 -3.65
CA LEU A 146 13.75 6.60 -2.39
C LEU A 146 15.16 6.17 -1.96
N THR A 147 15.42 4.85 -1.98
CA THR A 147 16.71 4.28 -1.62
C THR A 147 17.81 4.78 -2.53
N ASN A 148 17.55 4.90 -3.84
CA ASN A 148 18.52 5.42 -4.79
C ASN A 148 18.83 6.90 -4.52
N SER A 149 17.83 7.73 -4.21
CA SER A 149 18.09 9.15 -3.90
C SER A 149 18.87 9.31 -2.59
N ILE A 150 18.50 8.58 -1.54
CA ILE A 150 19.19 8.64 -0.23
C ILE A 150 20.65 8.20 -0.33
N LYS A 151 20.92 7.11 -1.09
CA LYS A 151 22.27 6.53 -1.19
C LYS A 151 23.15 7.24 -2.20
N TYR A 152 22.59 7.66 -3.34
CA TYR A 152 23.37 8.15 -4.47
C TYR A 152 23.14 9.64 -4.75
N ALA A 153 21.89 10.10 -4.77
CA ALA A 153 21.59 11.49 -5.15
C ALA A 153 22.09 12.51 -4.11
N PHE A 154 22.09 12.14 -2.82
CA PHE A 154 22.47 13.01 -1.70
C PHE A 154 23.77 12.63 -1.01
N ALA A 155 24.58 11.71 -1.57
CA ALA A 155 25.80 11.19 -0.94
C ALA A 155 26.72 12.30 -0.38
N ASP A 156 26.94 13.36 -1.16
CA ASP A 156 27.82 14.48 -0.81
C ASP A 156 27.05 15.76 -0.43
N ARG A 157 25.77 15.64 -0.02
CA ARG A 157 24.92 16.78 0.36
C ARG A 157 24.51 16.71 1.82
N SER A 158 24.44 17.88 2.47
CA SER A 158 23.97 18.03 3.85
C SER A 158 22.44 18.00 3.99
N GLN A 159 21.72 18.26 2.90
CA GLN A 159 20.27 18.21 2.83
C GLN A 159 19.81 17.81 1.42
N GLY A 160 18.56 17.38 1.30
CA GLY A 160 17.94 17.09 0.01
C GLY A 160 16.43 17.30 0.05
N GLN A 161 15.82 17.36 -1.12
CA GLN A 161 14.38 17.41 -1.30
C GLN A 161 13.97 16.26 -2.23
N ILE A 162 12.93 15.55 -1.84
CA ILE A 162 12.25 14.57 -2.69
C ILE A 162 10.81 15.03 -2.87
N ARG A 163 10.35 15.03 -4.11
CA ARG A 163 8.96 15.29 -4.47
C ARG A 163 8.34 14.05 -5.09
N VAL A 164 7.18 13.67 -4.58
CA VAL A 164 6.39 12.55 -5.11
C VAL A 164 5.04 13.06 -5.58
N ARG A 165 4.73 12.82 -6.85
CA ARG A 165 3.44 13.20 -7.45
C ARG A 165 2.75 11.94 -7.96
N LEU A 166 1.46 11.84 -7.69
CA LEU A 166 0.61 10.76 -8.16
C LEU A 166 -0.69 11.39 -8.64
N LEU A 167 -0.82 11.54 -9.96
CA LEU A 167 -1.87 12.33 -10.58
C LEU A 167 -2.73 11.46 -11.48
N ARG A 168 -4.05 11.58 -11.36
CA ARG A 168 -4.99 10.90 -12.25
C ARG A 168 -4.90 11.51 -13.64
N GLN A 169 -4.88 10.66 -14.65
CA GLN A 169 -4.93 11.04 -16.07
C GLN A 169 -6.22 10.46 -16.69
N PRO A 170 -6.59 10.88 -17.92
CA PRO A 170 -7.66 10.23 -18.66
C PRO A 170 -7.39 8.72 -18.88
N ASN A 171 -8.45 7.94 -19.08
CA ASN A 171 -8.41 6.48 -19.34
C ASN A 171 -7.84 5.65 -18.19
N ASP A 172 -8.11 6.04 -16.94
CA ASP A 172 -7.68 5.31 -15.72
C ASP A 172 -6.16 5.08 -15.62
N VAL A 173 -5.38 5.91 -16.31
CA VAL A 173 -3.93 5.97 -16.17
C VAL A 173 -3.57 6.88 -15.01
N VAL A 174 -2.55 6.48 -14.25
CA VAL A 174 -1.96 7.32 -13.21
C VAL A 174 -0.57 7.77 -13.64
N LEU A 175 -0.35 9.07 -13.64
CA LEU A 175 0.97 9.67 -13.80
C LEU A 175 1.68 9.66 -12.44
N PHE A 176 2.74 8.86 -12.35
CA PHE A 176 3.64 8.82 -11.21
C PHE A 176 4.92 9.58 -11.53
N GLU A 177 5.22 10.61 -10.75
CA GLU A 177 6.49 11.33 -10.83
C GLU A 177 7.22 11.26 -9.49
N PHE A 178 8.50 10.95 -9.55
CA PHE A 178 9.41 10.99 -8.43
C PHE A 178 10.60 11.86 -8.81
N ALA A 179 10.85 12.91 -8.04
CA ALA A 179 11.94 13.83 -8.29
C ALA A 179 12.81 14.01 -7.06
N ASP A 180 14.12 14.10 -7.25
CA ASP A 180 15.09 14.54 -6.25
C ASP A 180 15.89 15.76 -6.75
N ASP A 181 16.46 16.53 -5.85
CA ASP A 181 17.34 17.69 -6.13
C ASP A 181 18.84 17.34 -6.06
N GLY A 182 19.17 16.04 -6.18
CA GLY A 182 20.53 15.55 -5.95
C GLY A 182 21.46 15.73 -7.15
N ILE A 183 22.52 14.92 -7.21
CA ILE A 183 23.51 14.97 -8.31
C ILE A 183 22.94 14.57 -9.69
N GLY A 184 21.78 13.92 -9.69
CA GLY A 184 21.05 13.47 -10.87
C GLY A 184 21.48 12.10 -11.39
N TYR A 185 20.61 11.50 -12.20
CA TYR A 185 20.84 10.19 -12.81
C TYR A 185 21.85 10.28 -13.97
N ASP A 186 22.88 9.43 -13.93
CA ASP A 186 23.81 9.23 -15.04
C ASP A 186 23.50 7.91 -15.78
N PRO A 187 22.93 7.96 -17.00
CA PRO A 187 22.64 6.76 -17.78
C PRO A 187 23.90 6.07 -18.30
N THR A 188 25.06 6.74 -18.30
CA THR A 188 26.34 6.22 -18.81
C THR A 188 27.19 5.52 -17.74
N ALA A 189 26.84 5.68 -16.46
CA ALA A 189 27.44 4.96 -15.35
C ALA A 189 27.31 3.44 -15.60
N THR A 190 28.45 2.79 -15.83
CA THR A 190 28.60 1.58 -16.67
C THR A 190 28.05 0.27 -16.08
N LYS A 191 27.08 0.31 -15.16
CA LYS A 191 26.32 -0.87 -14.74
C LYS A 191 24.88 -0.48 -14.47
N ALA A 192 23.96 -0.95 -15.34
CA ALA A 192 22.56 -1.11 -14.97
C ALA A 192 22.50 -2.04 -13.74
N GLY A 193 22.46 -1.41 -12.56
CA GLY A 193 22.47 -2.09 -11.28
C GLY A 193 21.23 -2.96 -11.08
N MET A 194 21.22 -3.74 -10.02
CA MET A 194 20.04 -4.53 -9.65
C MET A 194 18.79 -3.64 -9.46
N GLY A 195 18.95 -2.41 -8.98
CA GLY A 195 17.85 -1.46 -8.77
C GLY A 195 17.15 -1.05 -10.07
N SER A 196 17.88 -0.75 -11.15
CA SER A 196 17.25 -0.38 -12.43
C SER A 196 16.50 -1.54 -13.10
N ARG A 197 16.97 -2.78 -12.90
CA ARG A 197 16.23 -3.99 -13.32
C ARG A 197 14.93 -4.16 -12.56
N LEU A 198 14.94 -3.87 -11.26
CA LEU A 198 13.74 -3.96 -10.41
C LEU A 198 12.73 -2.88 -10.74
N ILE A 199 13.17 -1.62 -10.90
CA ILE A 199 12.32 -0.52 -11.37
C ILE A 199 11.61 -0.92 -12.66
N LYS A 200 12.35 -1.46 -13.65
CA LYS A 200 11.75 -1.93 -14.91
C LYS A 200 10.73 -3.06 -14.69
N ALA A 201 11.04 -4.04 -13.84
CA ALA A 201 10.15 -5.15 -13.53
C ALA A 201 8.85 -4.68 -12.88
N PHE A 202 8.93 -3.82 -11.86
CA PHE A 202 7.75 -3.29 -11.17
C PHE A 202 6.89 -2.42 -12.08
N VAL A 203 7.50 -1.55 -12.90
CA VAL A 203 6.73 -0.75 -13.87
C VAL A 203 6.01 -1.65 -14.88
N THR A 204 6.64 -2.76 -15.30
CA THR A 204 6.00 -3.74 -16.20
C THR A 204 4.83 -4.47 -15.53
N GLU A 205 4.97 -4.84 -14.26
CA GLU A 205 3.91 -5.48 -13.47
C GLU A 205 2.71 -4.53 -13.23
N LEU A 206 2.98 -3.22 -13.18
CA LEU A 206 1.99 -2.15 -13.14
C LEU A 206 1.47 -1.75 -14.54
N SER A 207 1.74 -2.57 -15.56
CA SER A 207 1.33 -2.36 -16.96
C SER A 207 1.71 -0.98 -17.50
N GLY A 208 2.86 -0.47 -17.05
CA GLY A 208 3.27 0.90 -17.28
C GLY A 208 4.47 1.08 -18.20
N THR A 209 4.80 2.34 -18.43
CA THR A 209 6.04 2.77 -19.10
C THR A 209 6.69 3.88 -18.29
N PHE A 210 8.00 4.06 -18.43
CA PHE A 210 8.71 5.09 -17.68
C PHE A 210 9.86 5.73 -18.47
N THR A 211 10.21 6.95 -18.08
CA THR A 211 11.41 7.66 -18.48
C THR A 211 12.17 8.14 -17.24
N ILE A 212 13.49 8.33 -17.39
CA ILE A 212 14.33 8.95 -16.37
C ILE A 212 15.11 10.06 -17.03
N GLU A 213 15.00 11.25 -16.49
CA GLU A 213 15.61 12.47 -17.00
C GLU A 213 16.45 13.14 -15.92
N ARG A 214 17.51 13.82 -16.34
CA ARG A 214 18.32 14.64 -15.44
C ARG A 214 17.83 16.08 -15.51
N MET A 215 17.24 16.58 -14.42
CA MET A 215 16.65 17.93 -14.34
C MET A 215 16.93 18.55 -12.97
N ASN A 216 18.08 19.19 -12.79
CA ASN A 216 18.53 19.70 -11.47
C ASN A 216 18.49 18.63 -10.37
N GLY A 217 18.80 17.40 -10.75
CA GLY A 217 18.58 16.18 -9.97
C GLY A 217 18.03 15.08 -10.87
N THR A 218 17.34 14.10 -10.29
CA THR A 218 16.71 13.00 -11.05
C THR A 218 15.21 13.22 -11.13
N LEU A 219 14.63 13.10 -12.31
CA LEU A 219 13.19 13.00 -12.53
C LEU A 219 12.86 11.62 -13.11
N PHE A 220 12.19 10.80 -12.33
CA PHE A 220 11.56 9.57 -12.79
C PHE A 220 10.09 9.87 -13.09
N ARG A 221 9.62 9.50 -14.28
CA ARG A 221 8.23 9.65 -14.70
C ARG A 221 7.71 8.33 -15.23
N ALA A 222 6.57 7.88 -14.74
CA ALA A 222 5.90 6.68 -15.22
C ALA A 222 4.40 6.88 -15.42
N GLN A 223 3.85 6.23 -16.42
CA GLN A 223 2.40 6.04 -16.58
C GLN A 223 2.08 4.62 -16.11
N LEU A 224 1.18 4.49 -15.14
CA LEU A 224 0.90 3.24 -14.43
C LEU A 224 -0.61 2.95 -14.44
N ALA A 225 -0.97 1.67 -14.50
CA ALA A 225 -2.33 1.20 -14.22
C ALA A 225 -2.41 0.77 -12.75
N LEU A 226 -2.90 1.68 -11.90
CA LEU A 226 -3.02 1.45 -10.44
C LEU A 226 -4.45 1.16 -9.99
N THR A 227 -5.43 1.52 -10.81
CA THR A 227 -6.87 1.35 -10.58
C THR A 227 -7.43 0.41 -11.65
N ARG A 228 -8.45 -0.38 -11.30
CA ARG A 228 -9.28 -1.10 -12.29
C ARG A 228 -10.01 -0.17 -13.24
#